data_AF-A0A3S8ZX75-F1
#
_entry.id   AF-A0A3S8ZX75-F1
#
_cell.length_a   1.000
_cell.length_b   1.000
_cell.length_c   1.000
_cell.angle_alpha   90.00
_cell.angle_beta   90.00
_cell.angle_gamma   90.00
#
_symmetry.space_group_name_H-M   'P 1'
#
loop_
_entity.id
_entity.type
_entity.pdbx_description
1 polymer ?
#
loop_
_entity_poly.entity_id
_entity_poly.type
_entity_poly.pdbx_seq_one_letter_code
_entity_poly.pdbx_strand_id
1 'polypeptide(L)'
;MGSHEDGLISLDDRLLHAYAQSTAATENDKKEVMQILSQPGLLSDPATLFELQMRTSNYNLDVSMISTLTRKAVGAVESLLRS
;
A
#
# COMPACT_ATOMS: atom_id res chain seq x y z
N MET A 1 37.99 12.49 12.04
CA MET A 1 37.21 11.25 11.88
C MET A 1 36.26 11.15 13.06
N GLY A 2 35.01 11.57 12.87
CA GLY A 2 33.93 11.46 13.85
C GLY A 2 33.00 10.33 13.42
N SER A 3 32.74 9.42 14.34
CA SER A 3 31.88 8.25 14.22
C SER A 3 30.46 8.61 13.77
N HIS A 4 29.94 7.83 12.83
CA HIS A 4 28.60 7.95 12.26
C HIS A 4 27.55 7.57 13.32
N GLU A 5 26.91 8.55 13.94
CA GLU A 5 25.56 8.36 14.47
C GLU A 5 24.61 8.49 13.27
N ASP A 6 24.35 7.35 12.61
CA ASP A 6 23.30 7.24 11.62
C ASP A 6 21.96 7.55 12.30
N GLY A 7 21.35 8.66 11.87
CA GLY A 7 20.32 9.39 12.61
C GLY A 7 19.12 8.52 12.95
N LEU A 8 18.75 8.50 14.24
CA LEU A 8 17.52 7.87 14.73
C LEU A 8 16.30 8.54 14.07
N ILE A 9 15.80 7.95 12.97
CA ILE A 9 14.55 8.37 12.33
C ILE A 9 13.41 8.21 13.34
N SER A 10 12.66 9.30 13.58
CA SER A 10 11.50 9.33 14.49
C SER A 10 10.43 8.32 14.07
N LEU A 11 9.63 7.85 15.03
CA LEU A 11 8.44 7.02 14.75
C LEU A 11 7.46 7.73 13.81
N ASP A 12 7.29 9.05 13.97
CA ASP A 12 6.41 9.85 13.11
C ASP A 12 6.95 9.91 11.68
N ASP A 13 8.26 10.11 11.52
CA ASP A 13 8.91 10.10 10.20
C ASP A 13 8.83 8.72 9.54
N ARG A 14 9.01 7.64 10.31
CA ARG A 14 8.84 6.27 9.83
C ARG A 14 7.41 6.01 9.39
N LEU A 15 6.42 6.48 10.14
CA LEU A 15 5.01 6.33 9.82
C LEU A 15 4.63 7.13 8.57
N LEU A 16 5.07 8.38 8.48
CA LEU A 16 4.82 9.23 7.32
C LEU A 16 5.45 8.64 6.06
N HIS A 17 6.69 8.15 6.15
CA HIS A 17 7.37 7.51 5.03
C HIS A 17 6.69 6.21 4.61
N ALA A 18 6.33 5.34 5.57
CA ALA A 18 5.60 4.10 5.27
C ALA A 18 4.23 4.38 4.62
N TYR A 19 3.50 5.39 5.10
CA TYR A 19 2.24 5.82 4.51
C TYR A 19 2.41 6.36 3.09
N ALA A 20 3.40 7.22 2.86
CA ALA A 20 3.68 7.77 1.54
C ALA A 20 4.07 6.69 0.53
N GLN A 21 4.94 5.75 0.95
CA GLN A 21 5.32 4.61 0.13
C GLN A 21 4.13 3.71 -0.22
N SER A 22 3.32 3.37 0.78
CA SER A 22 2.12 2.55 0.58
C SER A 22 1.13 3.22 -0.36
N THR A 23 0.86 4.51 -0.17
CA THR A 23 -0.05 5.28 -1.04
C THR A 23 0.47 5.34 -2.48
N ALA A 24 1.76 5.61 -2.66
CA ALA A 24 2.37 5.66 -3.99
C ALA A 24 2.31 4.30 -4.71
N ALA A 25 2.57 3.20 -3.99
CA ALA A 25 2.45 1.85 -4.54
C ALA A 25 1.01 1.54 -4.96
N THR A 26 0.04 1.77 -4.06
CA THR A 26 -1.39 1.55 -4.31
C THR A 26 -1.91 2.37 -5.49
N GLU A 27 -1.50 3.64 -5.61
CA GLU A 27 -1.91 4.50 -6.74
C GLU A 27 -1.26 4.07 -8.06
N ASN A 28 -0.02 3.58 -8.05
CA ASN A 28 0.63 3.05 -9.25
C ASN A 28 -0.06 1.78 -9.75
N ASP A 29 -0.36 0.83 -8.85
CA ASP A 29 -1.06 -0.41 -9.20
C ASP A 29 -2.42 -0.12 -9.83
N LYS A 30 -3.17 0.80 -9.23
CA LYS A 30 -4.45 1.26 -9.76
C LYS A 30 -4.31 1.90 -11.14
N LYS A 31 -3.33 2.79 -11.34
CA LYS A 31 -3.08 3.44 -12.65
C LYS A 31 -2.81 2.41 -13.73
N GLU A 32 -2.01 1.41 -13.42
CA GLU A 32 -1.60 0.41 -14.40
C GLU A 32 -2.77 -0.53 -14.77
N VAL A 33 -3.60 -0.91 -13.78
CA VAL A 33 -4.89 -1.59 -14.05
C VAL A 33 -5.78 -0.74 -14.96
N MET A 34 -5.93 0.56 -14.67
CA MET A 34 -6.73 1.49 -15.48
C MET A 34 -6.16 1.69 -16.89
N GLN A 35 -4.84 1.62 -17.06
CA GLN A 35 -4.17 1.73 -18.36
C GLN A 35 -4.38 0.48 -19.23
N ILE A 36 -4.46 -0.71 -18.63
CA ILE A 36 -4.81 -1.94 -19.36
C ILE A 36 -6.28 -1.87 -19.79
N LEU A 37 -7.17 -1.44 -18.89
CA LEU A 37 -8.60 -1.28 -19.16
C LEU A 37 -8.91 -0.25 -20.27
N SER A 38 -8.06 0.75 -20.46
CA SER A 38 -8.24 1.77 -21.50
C SER A 38 -7.78 1.33 -22.90
N GLN A 39 -7.22 0.12 -23.03
CA GLN A 39 -6.73 -0.43 -24.29
C GLN A 39 -7.55 -1.67 -24.68
N PRO A 40 -8.62 -1.51 -25.48
CA PRO A 40 -9.55 -2.61 -25.81
C PRO A 40 -8.88 -3.84 -26.43
N GLY A 41 -7.79 -3.65 -27.20
CA GLY A 41 -7.04 -4.73 -27.82
C GLY A 41 -6.28 -5.64 -26.84
N LEU A 42 -6.02 -5.17 -25.61
CA LEU A 42 -5.43 -5.98 -24.55
C LEU A 42 -6.49 -6.81 -23.80
N LEU A 43 -7.76 -6.44 -23.89
CA LEU A 43 -8.86 -7.11 -23.17
C LEU A 43 -9.42 -8.32 -23.94
N SER A 44 -8.95 -8.58 -25.16
CA SER A 44 -9.35 -9.73 -25.95
C SER A 44 -8.46 -10.96 -25.77
N ASP A 45 -7.35 -10.84 -25.03
CA ASP A 45 -6.45 -11.94 -24.71
C ASP A 45 -6.71 -12.52 -23.31
N PRO A 46 -7.07 -13.81 -23.18
CA PRO A 46 -7.30 -14.45 -21.87
C PRO A 46 -6.11 -14.39 -20.92
N ALA A 47 -4.86 -14.42 -21.42
CA ALA A 47 -3.69 -14.33 -20.55
C ALA A 47 -3.59 -12.94 -19.92
N THR A 48 -3.80 -11.90 -20.72
CA THR A 48 -3.86 -10.51 -20.25
C THR A 48 -4.99 -10.29 -19.23
N LEU A 49 -6.16 -10.90 -19.45
CA LEU A 49 -7.28 -10.83 -18.50
C LEU A 49 -6.95 -11.52 -17.16
N PHE A 50 -6.25 -12.66 -17.19
CA PHE A 50 -5.81 -13.34 -15.98
C PHE A 50 -4.81 -12.51 -15.17
N GLU A 51 -3.84 -11.89 -15.85
CA GLU A 51 -2.89 -10.98 -15.21
C GLU A 51 -3.61 -9.78 -14.57
N LEU A 52 -4.54 -9.17 -15.29
CA LEU A 52 -5.35 -8.06 -14.78
C LEU A 52 -6.14 -8.45 -13.52
N GLN A 53 -6.73 -9.65 -13.52
CA GLN A 53 -7.46 -10.17 -12.37
C GLN A 53 -6.53 -10.40 -11.17
N MET A 54 -5.35 -10.96 -11.39
CA MET A 54 -4.37 -11.20 -10.33
C MET A 54 -3.90 -9.88 -9.70
N ARG A 55 -3.60 -8.87 -10.53
CA ARG A 55 -3.22 -7.53 -10.07
C ARG A 55 -4.32 -6.85 -9.28
N THR A 56 -5.56 -6.90 -9.77
CA THR A 56 -6.73 -6.36 -9.07
C THR A 56 -6.94 -7.05 -7.71
N SER A 57 -6.70 -8.37 -7.65
CA SER A 57 -6.80 -9.15 -6.41
C SER A 57 -5.71 -8.74 -5.41
N ASN A 58 -4.46 -8.60 -5.85
CA ASN A 58 -3.35 -8.16 -5.00
C ASN A 58 -3.60 -6.77 -4.41
N TYR A 59 -4.03 -5.82 -5.25
CA TYR A 59 -4.44 -4.48 -4.80
C TYR A 59 -5.50 -4.53 -3.70
N ASN A 60 -6.53 -5.38 -3.87
CA ASN A 60 -7.60 -5.52 -2.87
C ASN A 60 -7.07 -6.06 -1.53
N LEU A 61 -6.18 -7.05 -1.58
CA LEU A 61 -5.56 -7.63 -0.39
C LEU A 61 -4.70 -6.60 0.35
N ASP A 62 -3.85 -5.87 -0.36
CA ASP A 62 -2.94 -4.88 0.23
C ASP A 62 -3.71 -3.77 0.95
N VAL A 63 -4.69 -3.16 0.26
CA VAL A 63 -5.53 -2.10 0.84
C VAL A 63 -6.32 -2.61 2.05
N SER A 64 -6.88 -3.82 1.98
CA SER A 64 -7.64 -4.42 3.08
C SER A 64 -6.76 -4.70 4.30
N MET A 65 -5.53 -5.18 4.08
CA MET A 65 -4.57 -5.44 5.14
C MET A 65 -4.15 -4.15 5.84
N ILE A 66 -3.80 -3.11 5.08
CA ILE A 66 -3.43 -1.79 5.63
C ILE A 66 -4.57 -1.22 6.46
N SER A 67 -5.81 -1.24 5.94
CA SER A 67 -6.99 -0.77 6.66
C SER A 67 -7.21 -1.54 7.97
N THR A 68 -7.06 -2.86 7.92
CA THR A 68 -7.22 -3.74 9.10
C THR A 68 -6.16 -3.46 10.16
N LEU A 69 -4.89 -3.39 9.77
CA LEU A 69 -3.78 -3.11 10.68
C LEU A 69 -3.91 -1.72 11.30
N THR A 70 -4.26 -0.71 10.50
CA THR A 70 -4.50 0.66 10.97
C THR A 70 -5.59 0.69 12.04
N ARG A 71 -6.73 0.03 11.78
CA ARG A 71 -7.84 -0.05 12.74
C ARG A 71 -7.44 -0.77 14.03
N LYS A 72 -6.63 -1.84 13.95
CA LYS A 72 -6.14 -2.57 15.12
C LYS A 72 -5.16 -1.74 15.95
N ALA A 73 -4.24 -1.02 15.31
CA ALA A 73 -3.28 -0.15 15.99
C ALA A 73 -3.99 0.99 16.73
N VAL A 74 -4.91 1.69 16.05
CA VAL A 74 -5.72 2.76 16.67
C VAL A 74 -6.53 2.20 17.84
N GLY A 75 -7.18 1.05 17.67
CA GLY A 75 -7.93 0.40 18.75
C GLY A 75 -7.08 0.05 19.97
N ALA A 76 -5.83 -0.39 19.77
CA ALA A 76 -4.90 -0.65 20.87
C ALA A 76 -4.52 0.64 21.62
N VAL A 77 -4.21 1.72 20.89
CA VAL A 77 -3.91 3.03 21.48
C VAL A 77 -5.09 3.58 22.27
N GLU A 78 -6.30 3.55 21.69
CA GLU A 78 -7.52 3.99 22.39
C GLU A 78 -7.79 3.18 23.66
N SER A 79 -7.53 1.87 23.64
CA SER A 79 -7.69 1.01 24.81
C SER A 79 -6.74 1.42 25.94
N LEU A 80 -5.51 1.81 25.62
CA LEU A 80 -4.51 2.26 26.61
C LEU A 80 -4.83 3.67 27.15
N LEU A 81 -5.44 4.53 26.34
CA LEU A 81 -5.80 5.89 26.76
C LEU A 81 -7.06 5.95 27.65
N ARG A 82 -7.93 4.93 27.57
CA ARG A 82 -9.16 4.84 28.37
C ARG A 82 -8.96 4.09 29.70
N SER A 83 -7.85 3.37 29.87
CA SER A 83 -7.47 2.69 31.12
C SER A 83 -6.74 3.64 32.05
#